data_AF-A0A1I8A544-F1
#
_entry.id   AF-A0A1I8A544-F1
#
_cell.length_a   1.000
_cell.length_b   1.000
_cell.length_c   1.000
_cell.angle_alpha   90.00
_cell.angle_beta   90.00
_cell.angle_gamma   90.00
#
_symmetry.space_group_name_H-M   'P 1'
#
loop_
_entity.id
_entity.type
_entity.pdbx_description
1 polymer ?
#
loop_
_entity_poly.entity_id
_entity_poly.type
_entity_poly.pdbx_seq_one_letter_code
_entity_poly.pdbx_strand_id
1 'polypeptide(L)' 'MPAFYVRLRGYLTSTSGLSVVYAQYYRWSTALCPGNGEFHCDNARCVKTTLRCDTVNHCGDGSDEVCAMADDVYDHSK' A
#
# COMPACT_ATOMS: atom_id res chain seq x y z
N MET A 1 -7.87 -16.74 2.01
CA MET A 1 -8.63 -16.11 3.12
C MET A 1 -8.28 -14.64 3.18
N PRO A 2 -9.25 -13.73 3.28
CA PRO A 2 -8.99 -12.32 3.51
C PRO A 2 -8.36 -12.11 4.89
N ALA A 3 -7.48 -11.12 4.99
CA ALA A 3 -6.76 -10.70 6.17
C ALA A 3 -6.54 -9.19 6.12
N PHE A 4 -6.09 -8.59 7.22
CA PHE A 4 -5.82 -7.16 7.30
C PHE A 4 -4.38 -6.89 7.68
N TYR A 5 -3.80 -5.89 7.04
CA TYR A 5 -2.53 -5.31 7.40
C TYR A 5 -2.79 -4.00 8.13
N VAL A 6 -2.24 -3.86 9.33
CA VAL A 6 -2.30 -2.64 10.12
C VAL A 6 -0.89 -2.20 10.45
N ARG A 7 -0.56 -0.96 10.12
CA ARG A 7 0.72 -0.34 10.49
C ARG A 7 0.46 0.95 11.25
N LEU A 8 1.00 1.00 12.45
CA LEU A 8 1.00 2.19 13.29
C LEU A 8 2.37 2.85 13.17
N ARG A 9 2.41 4.15 12.84
CA ARG A 9 3.65 4.93 12.83
C ARG A 9 3.46 6.18 13.68
N GLY A 10 4.21 6.23 14.77
CA GLY A 10 4.35 7.42 15.60
C GLY A 10 5.49 8.30 15.10
N TYR A 11 5.32 9.61 15.20
CA TYR A 11 6.35 10.61 14.93
C TYR A 11 6.53 11.45 16.18
N LEU A 12 7.76 11.52 16.70
CA LEU A 12 8.15 12.37 17.83
C LEU A 12 9.07 13.47 17.27
N THR A 13 8.46 14.57 16.83
CA THR A 13 9.14 15.79 16.38
C THR A 13 8.56 16.99 17.14
N SER A 14 8.69 18.21 16.62
CA SER A 14 8.05 19.40 17.22
C SER A 14 6.52 19.33 17.26
N THR A 15 5.91 18.52 16.40
CA THR A 15 4.50 18.13 16.48
C THR A 15 4.41 16.61 16.46
N SER A 16 4.09 16.03 17.61
CA SER A 16 3.85 14.59 17.71
C SER A 16 2.62 14.18 16.91
N GLY A 17 2.68 13.05 16.22
CA GLY A 17 1.57 12.54 15.41
C GLY A 17 1.52 11.02 15.34
N LEU A 18 0.34 10.50 15.00
CA LEU A 18 0.10 9.08 14.78
C LEU A 18 -0.52 8.89 13.39
N SER A 19 0.13 8.08 12.56
CA SER A 19 -0.41 7.59 11.28
C SER A 19 -0.86 6.14 11.46
N VAL A 20 -2.09 5.86 11.03
CA VAL A 20 -2.69 4.52 11.02
C VAL A 20 -2.94 4.13 9.57
N VAL A 21 -2.25 3.08 9.12
CA VAL A 21 -2.48 2.46 7.81
C VAL A 21 -3.27 1.19 8.04
N TYR A 22 -4.33 1.01 7.25
CA TYR A 22 -5.16 -0.19 7.23
C TYR A 22 -5.38 -0.62 5.79
N ALA A 23 -5.03 -1.86 5.48
CA ALA A 23 -5.27 -2.46 4.17
C ALA A 23 -5.90 -3.84 4.33
N GLN A 24 -6.99 -4.08 3.60
CA GLN A 24 -7.47 -5.46 3.37
C GLN A 24 -6.57 -6.11 2.32
N TYR A 25 -6.15 -7.34 2.59
CA TYR A 25 -5.43 -8.15 1.64
C TYR A 25 -5.91 -9.59 1.68
N TYR A 26 -5.53 -10.38 0.70
CA TYR A 26 -5.58 -11.82 0.82
C TYR A 26 -4.32 -12.42 0.21
N ARG A 27 -4.01 -13.66 0.60
CA ARG A 27 -2.83 -14.36 0.08
C ARG A 27 -3.25 -15.29 -1.04
N TRP A 28 -2.54 -15.22 -2.16
CA TRP A 28 -2.77 -16.07 -3.31
C TRP A 28 -1.51 -16.88 -3.62
N SER A 29 -1.66 -18.14 -4.02
CA SER A 29 -0.55 -19.08 -4.15
C SER A 29 0.14 -19.04 -5.52
N THR A 30 -0.46 -18.40 -6.52
CA THR A 30 0.11 -18.24 -7.86
C THR A 30 0.77 -16.87 -8.02
N ALA A 31 1.50 -16.66 -9.11
CA ALA A 31 2.27 -15.44 -9.38
C ALA A 31 1.42 -14.17 -9.66
N LEU A 32 0.08 -14.26 -9.67
CA LEU A 32 -0.82 -13.16 -10.04
C LEU A 32 -2.08 -13.18 -9.18
N CYS A 33 -2.58 -12.00 -8.82
CA CYS A 33 -3.85 -11.84 -8.12
C CYS A 33 -5.03 -12.13 -9.07
N PRO A 34 -6.06 -12.89 -8.64
CA PRO A 34 -7.16 -13.32 -9.50
C PRO A 34 -8.17 -12.22 -9.87
N GLY A 35 -8.21 -11.10 -9.14
CA GLY A 35 -9.17 -10.03 -9.36
C GLY A 35 -8.67 -8.96 -10.32
N ASN A 36 -9.55 -8.52 -11.22
CA ASN A 36 -9.31 -7.32 -12.02
C ASN A 36 -9.20 -6.11 -11.10
N GLY A 37 -8.12 -5.33 -11.25
CA GLY A 37 -7.87 -4.16 -10.40
C GLY A 37 -7.15 -4.49 -9.09
N GLU A 38 -6.49 -5.63 -9.00
CA GLU A 38 -5.63 -5.99 -7.86
C GLU A 38 -4.16 -5.98 -8.24
N PHE A 39 -3.33 -5.72 -7.24
CA PHE A 39 -1.89 -5.69 -7.33
C PHE A 39 -1.27 -6.79 -6.48
N HIS A 40 -0.34 -7.52 -7.08
CA HIS A 40 0.40 -8.59 -6.43
C HIS A 40 1.67 -8.03 -5.80
N CYS A 41 1.69 -7.94 -4.47
CA CYS A 41 2.85 -7.56 -3.68
C CYS A 41 3.95 -8.64 -3.75
N ASP A 42 5.20 -8.27 -3.49
CA ASP A 42 6.34 -9.20 -3.47
C ASP A 42 6.21 -10.27 -2.38
N ASN A 43 5.50 -9.97 -1.29
CA ASN A 43 5.22 -10.88 -0.18
C ASN A 43 4.01 -11.82 -0.42
N ALA A 44 3.55 -11.94 -1.66
CA ALA A 44 2.42 -12.75 -2.12
C ALA A 44 1.05 -12.31 -1.55
N ARG A 45 0.92 -11.03 -1.19
CA ARG A 45 -0.36 -10.42 -0.85
C ARG A 45 -0.98 -9.76 -2.07
N CYS A 46 -2.30 -9.78 -2.11
CA CYS A 46 -3.10 -9.05 -3.09
C CYS A 46 -3.77 -7.87 -2.43
N VAL A 47 -3.51 -6.66 -2.94
CA VAL A 47 -4.14 -5.40 -2.52
C VAL A 47 -4.83 -4.74 -3.71
N LYS A 48 -5.63 -3.68 -3.50
CA LYS A 48 -6.25 -2.96 -4.61
C LYS A 48 -5.21 -2.15 -5.39
N THR A 49 -5.34 -2.08 -6.71
CA THR A 49 -4.46 -1.27 -7.57
C THR A 49 -4.54 0.23 -7.25
N THR A 50 -5.66 0.70 -6.69
CA THR A 50 -5.82 2.08 -6.20
C THR A 50 -4.94 2.43 -5.01
N LEU A 51 -4.34 1.43 -4.36
CA LEU A 51 -3.43 1.59 -3.21
C LEU A 51 -1.96 1.55 -3.63
N ARG A 52 -1.67 1.64 -4.94
CA ARG A 52 -0.31 1.71 -5.44
C ARG A 52 0.12 3.16 -5.59
N CYS A 53 1.39 3.42 -5.30
CA CYS A 53 2.03 4.72 -5.49
C CYS A 53 1.33 5.86 -4.72
N ASP A 54 0.66 5.57 -3.60
CA ASP A 54 -0.07 6.57 -2.84
C ASP A 54 0.70 7.05 -1.60
N THR A 55 2.00 6.77 -1.57
CA THR A 55 2.99 7.08 -0.53
C THR A 55 2.81 6.28 0.77
N VAL A 56 1.89 5.31 0.78
CA VAL A 56 1.56 4.51 1.94
C VAL A 56 1.81 3.04 1.63
N ASN A 57 2.64 2.40 2.45
CA ASN A 57 2.93 0.98 2.30
C ASN A 57 1.74 0.13 2.79
N HIS A 58 0.88 -0.30 1.87
CA HIS A 58 -0.26 -1.19 2.07
C HIS A 58 0.13 -2.67 1.98
N CYS A 59 1.11 -3.02 1.15
CA CYS A 59 1.56 -4.40 1.03
C CYS A 59 2.23 -4.90 2.33
N GLY A 60 2.83 -4.01 3.10
CA GLY A 60 3.67 -4.29 4.27
C GLY A 60 5.13 -4.57 3.93
N ASP A 61 5.45 -4.81 2.66
CA ASP A 61 6.81 -4.94 2.11
C ASP A 61 7.23 -3.72 1.28
N GLY A 62 6.31 -2.79 1.00
CA GLY A 62 6.56 -1.57 0.22
C GLY A 62 6.54 -1.75 -1.29
N SER A 63 6.25 -2.96 -1.80
CA SER A 63 6.25 -3.25 -3.24
C SER A 63 5.16 -2.49 -4.02
N ASP A 64 4.08 -2.08 -3.35
CA ASP A 64 3.04 -1.19 -3.90
C ASP A 64 3.52 0.24 -4.17
N GLU A 65 4.60 0.65 -3.49
CA GLU A 65 5.18 1.99 -3.59
C GLU A 65 6.37 2.06 -4.56
N VAL A 66 6.80 0.90 -5.11
CA VAL A 66 7.84 0.85 -6.15
C VAL A 66 7.21 1.09 -7.52
N CYS A 67 6.83 2.33 -7.72
CA CYS A 67 6.40 2.83 -9.02
C CYS A 67 7.61 3.49 -9.66
N ALA A 68 7.91 3.17 -10.92
CA ALA A 68 8.87 3.96 -11.69
C ALA A 68 8.38 5.41 -11.61
N MET A 69 9.11 6.25 -10.87
CA MET A 69 8.67 7.59 -10.48
C MET A 69 8.24 8.34 -11.75
N ALA A 70 6.94 8.53 -11.92
CA ALA A 70 6.46 9.60 -12.75
C ALA A 70 6.79 10.87 -11.97
N ASP A 71 7.91 11.49 -12.31
CA ASP A 71 8.38 12.79 -11.87
C ASP A 71 7.38 13.92 -12.24
N ASP A 72 6.11 13.88 -11.83
CA ASP A 72 5.22 15.05 -11.91
C ASP A 72 4.00 14.93 -10.97
N VAL A 73 4.06 15.69 -9.86
CA VAL A 73 2.94 16.43 -9.22
C VAL A 73 1.81 15.61 -8.56
N TYR A 74 1.98 15.32 -7.25
CA TYR A 74 0.85 15.27 -6.31
C TYR A 74 0.57 16.69 -5.77
N ASP A 75 0.09 17.57 -6.65
CA ASP A 75 -0.72 18.73 -6.26
C ASP A 75 -2.16 18.43 -6.68
N HIS A 76 -2.92 17.84 -5.76
CA HIS A 76 -4.38 17.84 -5.86
C HIS A 76 -4.93 19.12 -5.21
N SER A 77 -4.63 20.27 -5.81
CA SER A 77 -5.44 21.48 -5.65
C SER A 77 -6.68 21.39 -6.53
N LYS A 78 -7.75 20.83 -5.99
CA LYS A 78 -9.12 21.02 -6.46
C LYS A 78 -10.04 21.18 -5.25
#